data_AF-A0A0J8VSL5-F1
#
_entry.id   AF-A0A0J8VSL5-F1
#
_cell.length_a   1.000
_cell.length_b   1.000
_cell.length_c   1.000
_cell.angle_alpha   90.00
_cell.angle_beta   90.00
_cell.angle_gamma   90.00
#
_symmetry.space_group_name_H-M   'P 1'
#
loop_
_entity.id
_entity.type
_entity.pdbx_description
1 polymer ?
#
loop_
_entity_poly.entity_id
_entity_poly.type
_entity_poly.pdbx_seq_one_letter_code
_entity_poly.pdbx_strand_id
1 'polypeptide(L)'
;MNVLMPEIATGLELETTQQTHWQTLMQVISPRTYLSSTPDAATRRKAWIVKGDVVGVIQTQGGWTEVEYPGNSGKMTHGWVNSNDVQPLTPPAS
;
A
#
# COMPACT_ATOMS: atom_id res chain seq x y z
N MET A 1 -19.68 -36.90 29.42
CA MET A 1 -18.56 -36.18 28.80
C MET A 1 -19.15 -35.07 27.95
N ASN A 2 -19.08 -33.83 28.42
CA ASN A 2 -19.48 -32.67 27.62
C ASN A 2 -18.27 -32.24 26.78
N VAL A 3 -18.34 -32.53 25.47
CA VAL A 3 -17.43 -31.95 24.49
C VAL A 3 -17.98 -30.56 24.13
N LEU A 4 -17.23 -29.51 24.47
CA LEU A 4 -17.49 -28.17 23.95
C LEU A 4 -17.22 -28.19 22.44
N MET A 5 -18.20 -27.77 21.63
CA MET A 5 -17.99 -27.54 20.21
C MET A 5 -16.99 -26.40 20.03
N PRO A 6 -16.00 -26.51 19.13
CA PRO A 6 -15.06 -25.43 18.90
C PRO A 6 -15.79 -24.24 18.22
N GLU A 7 -15.61 -23.03 18.74
CA GLU A 7 -16.16 -21.77 18.20
C GLU A 7 -15.48 -21.32 16.90
N ILE A 8 -15.25 -22.24 15.96
CA ILE A 8 -14.67 -21.92 14.63
C ILE A 8 -15.74 -21.41 13.66
N ALA A 9 -17.01 -21.32 14.10
CA ALA A 9 -18.13 -20.97 13.24
C ALA A 9 -18.16 -19.48 12.86
N THR A 10 -17.56 -18.61 13.67
CA THR A 10 -17.54 -17.16 13.43
C THR A 10 -16.21 -16.79 12.80
N GLY A 11 -16.20 -16.64 11.47
CA GLY A 11 -15.03 -16.14 10.74
C GLY A 11 -14.66 -14.70 11.11
N LEU A 12 -13.62 -14.17 10.46
CA LEU A 12 -13.28 -12.75 10.59
C LEU A 12 -14.31 -11.90 9.81
N GLU A 13 -15.15 -11.16 10.52
CA GLU A 13 -16.07 -10.19 9.93
C GLU A 13 -15.28 -8.95 9.50
N LEU A 14 -15.18 -8.74 8.19
CA LEU A 14 -14.52 -7.60 7.58
C LEU A 14 -15.55 -6.75 6.85
N GLU A 15 -15.52 -5.45 7.09
CA GLU A 15 -16.30 -4.47 6.34
C GLU A 15 -15.39 -3.68 5.39
N THR A 16 -15.96 -3.27 4.25
CA THR A 16 -15.22 -2.44 3.30
C THR A 16 -15.12 -1.02 3.86
N THR A 17 -13.93 -0.61 4.28
CA THR A 17 -13.68 0.74 4.80
C THR A 17 -13.52 1.78 3.70
N GLN A 18 -13.07 1.36 2.50
CA GLN A 18 -12.88 2.23 1.36
C GLN A 18 -12.90 1.44 0.03
N GLN A 19 -13.54 1.99 -0.99
CA GLN A 19 -13.44 1.49 -2.36
C GLN A 19 -12.29 2.20 -3.08
N THR A 20 -11.40 1.44 -3.71
CA THR A 20 -10.23 1.95 -4.43
C THR A 20 -10.13 1.30 -5.81
N HIS A 21 -9.25 1.85 -6.66
CA HIS A 21 -8.95 1.32 -8.00
C HIS A 21 -7.55 0.70 -8.07
N TRP A 22 -7.10 0.07 -6.99
CA TRP A 22 -5.76 -0.51 -6.94
C TRP A 22 -5.65 -1.71 -7.87
N GLN A 23 -4.63 -1.69 -8.73
CA GLN A 23 -4.32 -2.80 -9.62
C GLN A 23 -3.45 -3.85 -8.93
N THR A 24 -2.60 -3.44 -7.98
CA THR A 24 -1.73 -4.32 -7.21
C THR A 24 -1.27 -3.64 -5.92
N LEU A 25 -0.58 -4.40 -5.06
CA LEU A 25 0.08 -3.90 -3.86
C LEU A 25 1.59 -3.97 -4.05
N MET A 26 2.28 -2.92 -3.62
CA MET A 26 3.73 -2.86 -3.60
C MET A 26 4.23 -2.46 -2.22
N GLN A 27 5.43 -2.92 -1.87
CA GLN A 27 6.13 -2.55 -0.65
C GLN A 27 7.24 -1.55 -0.94
N VAL A 28 7.36 -0.50 -0.12
CA VAL A 28 8.47 0.44 -0.19
C VAL A 28 9.76 -0.22 0.32
N ILE A 29 10.81 -0.21 -0.50
CA ILE A 29 12.12 -0.83 -0.18
C ILE A 29 13.20 0.19 0.17
N SER A 30 13.09 1.41 -0.36
CA SER A 30 13.97 2.52 -0.03
C SER A 30 13.66 3.06 1.37
N PRO A 31 14.65 3.60 2.12
CA PRO A 31 14.42 4.17 3.46
C PRO A 31 13.23 5.14 3.53
N ARG A 32 13.07 5.94 2.47
CA ARG A 32 11.89 6.75 2.18
C ARG A 32 11.76 6.94 0.68
N THR A 33 10.53 7.02 0.20
CA THR A 33 10.22 7.46 -1.16
C THR A 33 9.38 8.72 -1.13
N TYR A 34 9.79 9.74 -1.90
CA TYR A 34 9.09 11.02 -1.93
C TYR A 34 7.96 11.00 -2.92
N LEU A 35 6.83 11.60 -2.54
CA LEU A 35 5.67 11.74 -3.40
C LEU A 35 5.83 12.95 -4.31
N SER A 36 5.62 12.74 -5.60
CA SER A 36 5.55 13.78 -6.62
C SER A 36 4.09 13.97 -7.05
N SER A 37 3.76 15.12 -7.63
CA SER A 37 2.41 15.41 -8.13
C SER A 37 2.17 14.82 -9.53
N THR A 38 3.23 14.68 -10.32
CA THR A 38 3.27 14.06 -11.65
C THR A 38 4.43 13.04 -11.69
N PRO A 39 4.56 12.21 -12.75
CA PRO A 39 5.72 11.33 -12.94
C PRO A 39 6.98 12.12 -13.33
N ASP A 40 7.37 13.07 -12.47
CA ASP A 40 8.51 13.95 -12.64
C ASP A 40 9.07 14.37 -11.28
N ALA A 41 10.38 14.18 -11.09
CA ALA A 41 11.10 14.52 -9.87
C ALA A 41 11.09 16.02 -9.56
N ALA A 42 10.89 16.88 -10.56
CA ALA A 42 10.74 18.31 -10.36
C ALA A 42 9.45 18.68 -9.59
N THR A 43 8.44 17.79 -9.58
CA THR A 43 7.16 18.00 -8.87
C THR A 43 7.12 17.36 -7.48
N ARG A 44 8.30 17.02 -6.94
CA ARG A 44 8.44 16.42 -5.62
C ARG A 44 7.83 17.29 -4.54
N ARG A 45 6.97 16.69 -3.71
CA ARG A 45 6.36 17.32 -2.54
C ARG A 45 7.18 17.05 -1.28
N LYS A 46 6.92 17.84 -0.23
CA LYS A 46 7.43 17.59 1.13
C LYS A 46 6.62 16.49 1.85
N ALA A 47 6.37 15.38 1.16
CA ALA A 47 5.64 14.22 1.66
C ALA A 47 6.35 12.95 1.19
N TRP A 48 6.39 11.93 2.04
CA TRP A 48 7.09 10.68 1.77
C TRP A 48 6.44 9.51 2.48
N ILE A 49 6.72 8.31 2.00
CA ILE A 49 6.34 7.02 2.57
C ILE A 49 7.64 6.29 2.94
N VAL A 50 7.65 5.51 4.02
CA VAL A 50 8.89 4.92 4.56
C VAL A 50 9.01 3.44 4.21
N LYS A 51 10.24 2.90 4.33
CA LYS A 51 10.53 1.49 4.08
C LYS A 51 9.59 0.57 4.87
N GLY A 52 9.08 -0.45 4.20
CA GLY A 52 8.21 -1.46 4.79
C GLY A 52 6.72 -1.18 4.62
N ASP A 53 6.33 0.09 4.42
CA ASP A 53 4.95 0.47 4.14
C ASP A 53 4.46 -0.18 2.83
N VAL A 54 3.20 -0.57 2.83
CA VAL A 54 2.51 -1.15 1.67
C VAL A 54 1.62 -0.10 1.05
N VAL A 55 1.70 0.05 -0.26
CA VAL A 55 0.92 1.00 -1.05
C VAL A 55 0.10 0.28 -2.10
N GLY A 56 -1.09 0.81 -2.38
CA GLY A 56 -1.88 0.43 -3.53
C GLY A 56 -1.38 1.13 -4.78
N VAL A 57 -1.20 0.39 -5.88
CA VAL A 57 -0.78 0.94 -7.16
C VAL A 57 -2.00 1.26 -8.02
N ILE A 58 -2.10 2.49 -8.50
CA ILE A 58 -3.13 2.91 -9.46
C ILE A 58 -2.65 2.71 -10.88
N GLN A 59 -1.41 3.09 -11.20
CA GLN A 59 -0.82 2.92 -12.53
C GLN A 59 0.71 3.07 -12.49
N THR A 60 1.36 2.76 -13.60
CA THR A 60 2.80 2.94 -13.80
C THR A 60 3.06 3.65 -15.13
N GLN A 61 3.96 4.63 -15.14
CA GLN A 61 4.33 5.38 -16.35
C GLN A 61 5.77 5.87 -16.26
N GLY A 62 6.59 5.55 -17.26
CA GLY A 62 7.91 6.18 -17.44
C GLY A 62 8.87 6.05 -16.25
N GLY A 63 8.89 4.90 -15.56
CA GLY A 63 9.73 4.67 -14.37
C GLY A 63 9.16 5.26 -13.07
N TRP A 64 7.91 5.69 -13.11
CA TRP A 64 7.15 6.13 -11.94
C TRP A 64 5.94 5.23 -11.70
N THR A 65 5.56 5.13 -10.44
CA THR A 65 4.38 4.40 -9.99
C THR A 65 3.46 5.39 -9.29
N GLU A 66 2.22 5.51 -9.75
CA GLU A 66 1.19 6.26 -9.04
C GLU A 66 0.59 5.37 -7.96
N VAL A 67 0.58 5.86 -6.73
CA VAL A 67 0.24 5.09 -5.55
C VAL A 67 -0.74 5.82 -4.64
N GLU A 68 -1.46 5.01 -3.88
CA GLU A 68 -2.29 5.38 -2.75
C GLU A 68 -1.80 4.68 -1.49
N TYR A 69 -1.67 5.43 -0.41
CA TYR A 69 -1.25 4.95 0.90
C TYR A 69 -2.30 5.29 1.95
N PRO A 70 -3.00 4.29 2.52
CA PRO A 70 -3.91 4.50 3.63
C PRO A 70 -3.07 4.75 4.89
N GLY A 71 -2.87 6.01 5.25
CA GLY A 71 -2.12 6.34 6.47
C GLY A 71 -2.87 5.94 7.74
N ASN A 72 -2.16 5.88 8.87
CA ASN A 72 -2.73 5.44 10.16
C ASN A 72 -3.93 6.27 10.66
N SER A 73 -4.11 7.49 10.17
CA SER A 73 -5.26 8.35 10.51
C SER A 73 -6.49 8.10 9.62
N GLY A 74 -6.44 7.11 8.71
CA GLY A 74 -7.48 6.86 7.71
C GLY A 74 -7.45 7.83 6.52
N LYS A 75 -6.56 8.82 6.54
CA LYS A 75 -6.37 9.73 5.40
C LYS A 75 -5.60 9.02 4.29
N MET A 76 -6.22 8.91 3.12
CA MET A 76 -5.56 8.42 1.92
C MET A 76 -4.56 9.46 1.42
N THR A 77 -3.31 9.03 1.22
CA THR A 77 -2.27 9.83 0.60
C THR A 77 -2.00 9.32 -0.80
N HIS A 78 -2.09 10.19 -1.79
CA HIS A 78 -1.94 9.85 -3.21
C HIS A 78 -0.73 10.56 -3.81
N GLY A 79 -0.01 9.91 -4.74
CA GLY A 79 1.06 10.54 -5.51
C GLY A 79 1.91 9.59 -6.35
N TRP A 80 2.89 10.17 -7.04
CA TRP A 80 3.87 9.41 -7.84
C TRP A 80 5.15 9.16 -7.05
N VAL A 81 5.64 7.92 -7.08
CA VAL A 81 6.93 7.50 -6.51
C VAL A 81 7.84 6.94 -7.59
N ASN A 82 9.15 6.94 -7.36
CA ASN A 82 10.08 6.28 -8.28
C ASN A 82 9.85 4.77 -8.24
N SER A 83 9.67 4.12 -9.39
CA SER A 83 9.38 2.68 -9.43
C SER A 83 10.52 1.82 -8.84
N ASN A 84 11.74 2.34 -8.75
CA ASN A 84 12.85 1.62 -8.10
C ASN A 84 12.78 1.66 -6.56
N ASP A 85 11.93 2.51 -5.98
CA ASP A 85 11.76 2.59 -4.52
C ASP A 85 10.74 1.58 -3.99
N VAL A 86 10.03 0.88 -4.88
CA VAL A 86 8.95 -0.05 -4.56
C VAL A 86 9.16 -1.39 -5.26
N GLN A 87 8.64 -2.46 -4.66
CA GLN A 87 8.65 -3.79 -5.27
C GLN A 87 7.29 -4.49 -5.06
N PRO A 88 6.94 -5.49 -5.89
CA PRO A 88 5.76 -6.32 -5.65
C PRO A 88 5.74 -6.88 -4.22
N LEU A 89 4.59 -6.82 -3.55
CA LEU A 89 4.44 -7.39 -2.22
C LEU A 89 4.52 -8.92 -2.30
N THR A 90 5.60 -9.49 -1.79
CA THR A 90 5.77 -10.95 -1.69
C THR A 90 5.36 -11.44 -0.29
N PRO A 91 4.61 -12.54 -0.18
CA PRO A 91 4.37 -13.19 1.10
C PRO A 91 5.71 -13.55 1.77
N PRO A 92 5.82 -13.47 3.11
CA PRO A 92 6.97 -14.00 3.81
C PRO A 92 7.14 -15.49 3.49
N ALA A 93 8.39 -15.92 3.33
CA ALA A 93 8.70 -17.34 3.16
C ALA A 93 8.15 -18.13 4.36
N SER A 94 7.45 -19.23 4.07
CA SER A 94 6.85 -20.14 5.06
C SER A 94 7.89 -20.93 5.84
#